data_AF-A0A2E1WB53-F1
#
_entry.id   AF-A0A2E1WB53-F1
#
_cell.length_a   1.000
_cell.length_b   1.000
_cell.length_c   1.000
_cell.angle_alpha   90.00
_cell.angle_beta   90.00
_cell.angle_gamma   90.00
#
_symmetry.space_group_name_H-M   'P 1'
#
loop_
_entity.id
_entity.type
_entity.pdbx_description
1 polymer ?
#
loop_
_entity_poly.entity_id
_entity_poly.type
_entity_poly.pdbx_seq_one_letter_code
_entity_poly.pdbx_strand_id
1 'polypeptide(L)'
;MDANNFAVLGGTKLKDMAATMDATHFQAMGGTALGGMVKNMDANNMAALGDSKLVDMTKTMDAGAFQIMGGSAVANMAKTMDAASLIGLGGGKLADMTKNMDVNNFKALDQTRVLDMAKAMDPANFATMGGNALAGMTATMDTAALTGLGGSKLVDMTKNMDANNFAVLGANKIKDIALTLDPTNMQAMGGAALAGMAKNLDSTNMAALGAGKLVDIATTLDAGSLSIMGGAAIVDMTKNLDPANMGALGGAKLADMAKTMDPTNMAALGGAKLADMAKTMDPANMGALGGAKLADMAKTMDPTNMAALGGAKLADMAKTMDPANMGALGGAKLADMAKTMDANNMAALGGSKLVDMTKTMDTDNIATLGSDKVVDIAKNLNDDNFKDLGGNKVASLAKVMGGDTLKDIGSDKAKGMAKAMEKDDIKTLDSSQIVGLASGIDPVAITDLGSDKLATMVDVIDVTAVKDLGTDSLSSMMSGVQGAQIADLKDDKKVSIVDNLGANFFNAKNASLDAIKDSKSDVAIQIAQPAVKKVPTSLFTAFKLKIK
;
A
#
# COMPACT_ATOMS: atom_id res chain seq x y z
N MET A 1 45.29 28.18 -36.65
CA MET A 1 45.35 28.89 -35.36
C MET A 1 44.21 28.37 -34.51
N ASP A 2 44.44 28.14 -33.21
CA ASP A 2 43.36 27.76 -32.28
C ASP A 2 42.86 28.98 -31.49
N ALA A 3 41.88 28.78 -30.60
CA ALA A 3 41.28 29.85 -29.80
C ALA A 3 42.28 30.58 -28.89
N ASN A 4 43.35 29.91 -28.43
CA ASN A 4 44.36 30.49 -27.57
C ASN A 4 45.27 31.44 -28.36
N ASN A 5 45.57 31.09 -29.61
CA ASN A 5 46.34 31.96 -30.50
C ASN A 5 45.62 33.28 -30.79
N PHE A 6 44.29 33.27 -30.91
CA PHE A 6 43.51 34.48 -31.18
C PHE A 6 43.36 35.39 -29.95
N ALA A 7 43.35 34.83 -28.74
CA ALA A 7 43.23 35.62 -27.50
C ALA A 7 44.33 36.68 -27.36
N VAL A 8 45.55 36.38 -27.83
CA VAL A 8 46.72 37.28 -27.78
C VAL A 8 46.55 38.52 -28.68
N LEU A 9 45.72 38.46 -29.71
CA LEU A 9 45.52 39.56 -30.66
C LEU A 9 44.52 40.62 -30.15
N GLY A 10 43.60 40.24 -29.25
CA GLY A 10 42.55 41.10 -28.72
C GLY A 10 41.41 41.38 -29.71
N GLY A 11 40.20 41.58 -29.19
CA GLY A 11 38.96 41.64 -29.98
C GLY A 11 38.94 42.71 -31.09
N THR A 12 39.51 43.89 -30.85
CA THR A 12 39.54 44.97 -31.84
C THR A 12 40.36 44.60 -33.07
N LYS A 13 41.55 44.01 -32.89
CA LYS A 13 42.40 43.58 -34.01
C LYS A 13 41.79 42.42 -34.77
N LEU A 14 41.14 41.49 -34.07
CA LEU A 14 40.40 40.40 -34.69
C LEU A 14 39.25 40.93 -35.54
N LYS A 15 38.49 41.90 -35.04
CA LYS A 15 37.46 42.59 -35.81
C LYS A 15 38.03 43.27 -37.06
N ASP A 16 39.14 44.01 -36.94
CA ASP A 16 39.77 44.65 -38.11
C ASP A 16 40.23 43.62 -39.16
N MET A 17 40.79 42.51 -38.71
CA MET A 17 41.19 41.39 -39.57
C MET A 17 40.00 40.73 -40.26
N ALA A 18 38.92 40.45 -39.52
CA ALA A 18 37.70 39.89 -40.08
C ALA A 18 37.06 40.85 -41.08
N ALA A 19 37.11 42.17 -40.82
CA ALA A 19 36.56 43.18 -41.72
C ALA A 19 37.18 43.14 -43.13
N THR A 20 38.46 42.78 -43.28
CA THR A 20 39.13 42.68 -44.59
C THR A 20 38.95 41.34 -45.31
N MET A 21 38.33 40.33 -44.68
CA MET A 21 38.12 39.00 -45.27
C MET A 21 36.82 38.92 -46.11
N ASP A 22 36.62 37.85 -46.87
CA ASP A 22 35.34 37.52 -47.51
C ASP A 22 34.94 36.06 -47.22
N ALA A 23 33.83 35.58 -47.78
CA ALA A 23 33.37 34.21 -47.59
C ALA A 23 34.42 33.15 -47.97
N THR A 24 35.23 33.39 -49.00
CA THR A 24 36.30 32.46 -49.43
C THR A 24 37.41 32.37 -48.39
N HIS A 25 37.80 33.52 -47.83
CA HIS A 25 38.80 33.56 -46.76
C HIS A 25 38.31 32.83 -45.50
N PHE A 26 37.03 33.01 -45.15
CA PHE A 26 36.43 32.30 -44.01
C PHE A 26 36.38 30.79 -44.24
N GLN A 27 35.96 30.35 -45.43
CA GLN A 27 35.97 28.93 -45.80
C GLN A 27 37.38 28.33 -45.71
N ALA A 28 38.40 29.03 -46.21
CA ALA A 28 39.79 28.59 -46.13
C ALA A 28 40.30 28.52 -44.67
N MET A 29 39.82 29.41 -43.79
CA MET A 29 40.16 29.40 -42.37
C MET A 29 39.51 28.22 -41.62
N GLY A 30 38.30 27.83 -42.04
CA GLY A 30 37.53 26.74 -41.45
C GLY A 30 36.82 27.09 -40.14
N GLY A 31 35.77 26.35 -39.81
CA GLY A 31 34.87 26.64 -38.68
C GLY A 31 35.57 26.74 -37.32
N THR A 32 36.48 25.80 -37.01
CA THR A 32 37.19 25.78 -35.71
C THR A 32 37.97 27.06 -35.43
N ALA A 33 38.72 27.54 -36.41
CA ALA A 33 39.50 28.77 -36.27
C ALA A 33 38.59 30.00 -36.21
N LEU A 34 37.52 30.03 -37.01
CA LEU A 34 36.51 31.09 -36.93
C LEU A 34 35.84 31.15 -35.55
N GLY A 35 35.47 30.01 -34.97
CA GLY A 35 34.89 29.96 -33.62
C GLY A 35 35.85 30.54 -32.56
N GLY A 36 37.14 30.20 -32.65
CA GLY A 36 38.18 30.77 -31.79
C GLY A 36 38.39 32.27 -31.99
N MET A 37 38.31 32.75 -33.23
CA MET A 37 38.40 34.17 -33.58
C MET A 37 37.22 34.95 -32.98
N VAL A 38 35.98 34.49 -33.20
CA VAL A 38 34.77 35.16 -32.72
C VAL A 38 34.64 35.14 -31.20
N LYS A 39 35.06 34.06 -30.54
CA LYS A 39 35.08 33.97 -29.06
C LYS A 39 35.72 35.19 -28.39
N ASN A 40 36.77 35.71 -29.01
CA ASN A 40 37.58 36.80 -28.48
C ASN A 40 37.10 38.19 -28.95
N MET A 41 35.98 38.27 -29.66
CA MET A 41 35.28 39.52 -29.99
C MET A 41 34.13 39.77 -29.02
N ASP A 42 34.01 41.00 -28.52
CA ASP A 42 32.83 41.42 -27.75
C ASP A 42 31.65 41.80 -28.66
N ALA A 43 30.51 42.14 -28.05
CA ALA A 43 29.31 42.54 -28.78
C ALA A 43 29.51 43.79 -29.67
N ASN A 44 30.35 44.75 -29.25
CA ASN A 44 30.62 45.96 -30.02
C ASN A 44 31.43 45.65 -31.28
N ASN A 45 32.40 44.73 -31.16
CA ASN A 45 33.19 44.24 -32.28
C ASN A 45 32.29 43.51 -33.30
N MET A 46 31.41 42.63 -32.83
CA MET A 46 30.46 41.95 -33.72
C MET A 46 29.51 42.93 -34.41
N ALA A 47 28.99 43.92 -33.69
CA ALA A 47 28.15 44.97 -34.25
C ALA A 47 28.87 45.79 -35.33
N ALA A 48 30.15 46.09 -35.13
CA ALA A 48 30.97 46.82 -36.10
C ALA A 48 31.25 46.02 -37.40
N LEU A 49 31.22 44.69 -37.36
CA LEU A 49 31.34 43.86 -38.56
C LEU A 49 30.06 43.87 -39.41
N GLY A 50 28.89 44.07 -38.79
CA GLY A 50 27.60 44.10 -39.44
C GLY A 50 27.03 42.72 -39.80
N ASP A 51 25.73 42.69 -40.10
CA ASP A 51 24.95 41.47 -40.33
C ASP A 51 25.53 40.57 -41.43
N SER A 52 25.70 41.11 -42.65
CA SER A 52 26.21 40.35 -43.81
C SER A 52 27.51 39.63 -43.53
N LYS A 53 28.42 40.26 -42.79
CA LYS A 53 29.74 39.68 -42.52
C LYS A 53 29.64 38.57 -41.49
N LEU A 54 28.83 38.76 -40.44
CA LEU A 54 28.55 37.72 -39.48
C LEU A 54 27.86 36.52 -40.14
N VAL A 55 26.94 36.74 -41.09
CA VAL A 55 26.28 35.66 -41.85
C VAL A 55 27.29 34.82 -42.62
N ASP A 56 28.23 35.44 -43.33
CA ASP A 56 29.27 34.73 -44.09
C ASP A 56 30.19 33.90 -43.18
N MET A 57 30.55 34.45 -42.02
CA MET A 57 31.33 33.72 -41.00
C MET A 57 30.54 32.52 -40.46
N THR A 58 29.28 32.74 -40.09
CA THR A 58 28.42 31.71 -39.47
C THR A 58 28.07 30.58 -40.41
N LYS A 59 27.91 30.84 -41.72
CA LYS A 59 27.73 29.78 -42.74
C LYS A 59 28.90 28.79 -42.79
N THR A 60 30.10 29.23 -42.44
CA THR A 60 31.31 28.39 -42.42
C THR A 60 31.47 27.62 -41.09
N MET A 61 30.77 28.04 -40.03
CA MET A 61 30.86 27.43 -38.71
C MET A 61 30.00 26.17 -38.58
N ASP A 62 30.56 25.15 -37.93
CA ASP A 62 29.87 23.93 -37.53
C ASP A 62 29.56 23.93 -36.02
N ALA A 63 28.93 22.87 -35.52
CA ALA A 63 28.63 22.71 -34.09
C ALA A 63 29.89 22.85 -33.19
N GLY A 64 31.04 22.36 -33.66
CA GLY A 64 32.31 22.46 -32.94
C GLY A 64 32.80 23.90 -32.81
N ALA A 65 32.64 24.71 -33.86
CA ALA A 65 32.95 26.13 -33.84
C ALA A 65 32.11 26.90 -32.80
N PHE A 66 30.80 26.65 -32.74
CA PHE A 66 29.93 27.28 -31.75
C PHE A 66 30.21 26.80 -30.32
N GLN A 67 30.64 25.55 -30.16
CA GLN A 67 31.12 25.04 -28.87
C GLN A 67 32.38 25.78 -28.40
N ILE A 68 33.32 26.06 -29.31
CA ILE A 68 34.53 26.84 -28.99
C ILE A 68 34.16 28.26 -28.55
N MET A 69 33.22 28.90 -29.26
CA MET A 69 32.71 30.23 -28.94
C MET A 69 32.07 30.29 -27.54
N GLY A 70 31.25 29.29 -27.21
CA GLY A 70 30.44 29.25 -25.99
C GLY A 70 29.18 30.12 -26.09
N GLY A 71 28.19 29.82 -25.23
CA GLY A 71 26.83 30.37 -25.32
C GLY A 71 26.73 31.89 -25.29
N SER A 72 27.57 32.58 -24.50
CA SER A 72 27.54 34.05 -24.42
C SER A 72 27.99 34.72 -25.73
N ALA A 73 29.06 34.23 -26.36
CA ALA A 73 29.52 34.76 -27.63
C ALA A 73 28.52 34.44 -28.75
N VAL A 74 27.93 33.25 -28.75
CA VAL A 74 26.86 32.89 -29.69
C VAL A 74 25.64 33.79 -29.53
N ALA A 75 25.20 34.08 -28.29
CA ALA A 75 24.08 34.97 -28.04
C ALA A 75 24.35 36.40 -28.54
N ASN A 76 25.57 36.93 -28.31
CA ASN A 76 25.96 38.24 -28.82
C ASN A 76 25.94 38.29 -30.35
N MET A 77 26.44 37.23 -31.01
CA MET A 77 26.38 37.10 -32.46
C MET A 77 24.93 37.06 -32.96
N ALA A 78 24.09 36.19 -32.40
CA ALA A 78 22.69 36.03 -32.79
C ALA A 78 21.85 37.29 -32.54
N LYS A 79 22.19 38.07 -31.51
CA LYS A 79 21.58 39.37 -31.22
C LYS A 79 21.94 40.45 -32.24
N THR A 80 23.15 40.38 -32.80
CA THR A 80 23.66 41.37 -33.76
C THR A 80 23.12 41.14 -35.16
N MET A 81 22.89 39.88 -35.54
CA MET A 81 22.26 39.54 -36.81
C MET A 81 20.82 40.05 -36.88
N ASP A 82 20.39 40.48 -38.06
CA ASP A 82 18.98 40.76 -38.28
C ASP A 82 18.14 39.47 -38.24
N ALA A 83 16.84 39.60 -38.01
CA ALA A 83 15.96 38.45 -37.84
C ALA A 83 15.84 37.60 -39.11
N ALA A 84 15.84 38.24 -40.29
CA ALA A 84 15.65 37.55 -41.57
C ALA A 84 16.90 36.73 -41.94
N SER A 85 18.08 37.31 -41.73
CA SER A 85 19.39 36.67 -41.90
C SER A 85 19.55 35.49 -40.95
N LEU A 86 19.19 35.65 -39.67
CA LEU A 86 19.25 34.58 -38.69
C LEU A 86 18.36 33.39 -39.09
N ILE A 87 17.10 33.64 -39.47
CA ILE A 87 16.19 32.60 -39.99
C ILE A 87 16.74 32.00 -41.30
N GLY A 88 17.33 32.83 -42.17
CA GLY A 88 17.90 32.43 -43.45
C GLY A 88 19.12 31.51 -43.36
N LEU A 89 19.74 31.37 -42.18
CA LEU A 89 20.77 30.36 -41.91
C LEU A 89 20.19 28.92 -41.90
N GLY A 90 18.88 28.79 -41.68
CA GLY A 90 18.17 27.52 -41.62
C GLY A 90 18.21 26.83 -40.24
N GLY A 91 17.22 25.96 -39.98
CA GLY A 91 17.01 25.34 -38.67
C GLY A 91 18.19 24.53 -38.14
N GLY A 92 18.91 23.81 -38.99
CA GLY A 92 20.09 23.04 -38.58
C GLY A 92 21.22 23.93 -38.08
N LYS A 93 21.44 25.09 -38.71
CA LYS A 93 22.46 26.03 -38.25
C LYS A 93 22.05 26.71 -36.95
N LEU A 94 20.78 27.06 -36.82
CA LEU A 94 20.24 27.59 -35.58
C LEU A 94 20.39 26.58 -34.43
N ALA A 95 20.19 25.28 -34.68
CA ALA A 95 20.38 24.24 -33.66
C ALA A 95 21.84 24.15 -33.21
N ASP A 96 22.79 24.13 -34.17
CA ASP A 96 24.23 24.14 -33.88
C ASP A 96 24.65 25.34 -33.02
N MET A 97 24.13 26.52 -33.35
CA MET A 97 24.38 27.76 -32.60
C MET A 97 23.85 27.64 -31.16
N THR A 98 22.57 27.29 -31.03
CA THR A 98 21.85 27.38 -29.76
C THR A 98 22.19 26.25 -28.78
N LYS A 99 22.77 25.15 -29.23
CA LYS A 99 23.12 23.97 -28.42
C LYS A 99 23.91 24.28 -27.14
N ASN A 100 24.79 25.28 -27.17
CA ASN A 100 25.65 25.65 -26.04
C ASN A 100 25.15 26.89 -25.26
N MET A 101 23.92 27.34 -25.55
CA MET A 101 23.29 28.45 -24.85
C MET A 101 22.53 27.98 -23.62
N ASP A 102 22.64 28.72 -22.52
CA ASP A 102 21.82 28.55 -21.33
C ASP A 102 20.62 29.52 -21.30
N VAL A 103 19.80 29.43 -20.25
CA VAL A 103 18.62 30.29 -20.05
C VAL A 103 18.96 31.79 -20.02
N ASN A 104 20.13 32.18 -19.50
CA ASN A 104 20.53 33.58 -19.46
C ASN A 104 20.95 34.07 -20.85
N ASN A 105 21.60 33.21 -21.63
CA ASN A 105 21.95 33.50 -23.01
C ASN A 105 20.68 33.66 -23.87
N PHE A 106 19.67 32.80 -23.70
CA PHE A 106 18.39 32.97 -24.38
C PHE A 106 17.63 34.22 -23.93
N LYS A 107 17.61 34.55 -22.63
CA LYS A 107 17.00 35.80 -22.13
C LYS A 107 17.69 37.06 -22.65
N ALA A 108 18.97 36.98 -23.02
CA ALA A 108 19.68 38.08 -23.65
C ALA A 108 19.22 38.31 -25.11
N LEU A 109 18.62 37.29 -25.73
CA LEU A 109 17.82 37.38 -26.94
C LEU A 109 16.39 37.78 -26.55
N ASP A 110 15.78 38.73 -27.26
CA ASP A 110 14.38 39.07 -27.01
C ASP A 110 13.44 37.90 -27.34
N GLN A 111 12.26 37.87 -26.73
CA GLN A 111 11.28 36.79 -26.89
C GLN A 111 10.91 36.56 -28.37
N THR A 112 10.73 37.62 -29.15
CA THR A 112 10.32 37.53 -30.56
C THR A 112 11.36 36.77 -31.36
N ARG A 113 12.64 37.10 -31.17
CA ARG A 113 13.76 36.39 -31.82
C ARG A 113 13.81 34.92 -31.43
N VAL A 114 13.64 34.60 -30.15
CA VAL A 114 13.63 33.21 -29.67
C VAL A 114 12.46 32.43 -30.30
N LEU A 115 11.28 33.04 -30.37
CA LEU A 115 10.11 32.47 -31.01
C LEU A 115 10.33 32.24 -32.51
N ASP A 116 10.93 33.19 -33.23
CA ASP A 116 11.19 33.08 -34.66
C ASP A 116 12.22 31.99 -34.97
N MET A 117 13.27 31.86 -34.15
CA MET A 117 14.20 30.73 -34.24
C MET A 117 13.48 29.39 -34.00
N ALA A 118 12.64 29.30 -32.97
CA ALA A 118 11.87 28.09 -32.68
C ALA A 118 10.92 27.72 -33.83
N LYS A 119 10.30 28.71 -34.49
CA LYS A 119 9.46 28.49 -35.68
C LYS A 119 10.27 27.94 -36.88
N ALA A 120 11.48 28.45 -37.08
CA ALA A 120 12.37 28.03 -38.18
C ALA A 120 13.03 26.66 -37.99
N MET A 121 13.03 26.11 -36.77
CA MET A 121 13.53 24.77 -36.47
C MET A 121 12.52 23.67 -36.80
N ASP A 122 12.97 22.42 -36.81
CA ASP A 122 12.16 21.23 -37.06
C ASP A 122 12.46 20.19 -35.96
N PRO A 123 11.79 19.01 -35.94
CA PRO A 123 12.01 18.02 -34.90
C PRO A 123 13.45 17.51 -34.79
N ALA A 124 14.16 17.38 -35.91
CA ALA A 124 15.54 16.90 -35.93
C ALA A 124 16.49 17.96 -35.35
N ASN A 125 16.22 19.23 -35.63
CA ASN A 125 16.96 20.36 -35.10
C ASN A 125 16.89 20.37 -33.56
N PHE A 126 15.69 20.29 -32.96
CA PHE A 126 15.55 20.26 -31.50
C PHE A 126 16.21 19.06 -30.84
N ALA A 127 16.18 17.89 -31.48
CA ALA A 127 16.81 16.67 -30.95
C ALA A 127 18.32 16.83 -30.71
N THR A 128 18.99 17.73 -31.45
CA THR A 128 20.44 17.94 -31.34
C THR A 128 20.86 19.01 -30.33
N MET A 129 19.92 19.86 -29.88
CA MET A 129 20.19 21.02 -29.02
C MET A 129 20.50 20.67 -27.57
N GLY A 130 19.94 19.56 -27.07
CA GLY A 130 20.05 19.17 -25.66
C GLY A 130 19.10 19.95 -24.73
N GLY A 131 18.78 19.32 -23.60
CA GLY A 131 17.71 19.78 -22.70
C GLY A 131 17.92 21.16 -22.08
N ASN A 132 19.16 21.57 -21.78
CA ASN A 132 19.44 22.90 -21.20
C ASN A 132 19.11 24.03 -22.18
N ALA A 133 19.52 23.88 -23.45
CA ALA A 133 19.24 24.87 -24.48
C ALA A 133 17.74 24.94 -24.77
N LEU A 134 17.09 23.78 -24.88
CA LEU A 134 15.64 23.72 -25.04
C LEU A 134 14.92 24.39 -23.86
N ALA A 135 15.37 24.16 -22.62
CA ALA A 135 14.75 24.76 -21.44
C ALA A 135 14.92 26.28 -21.45
N GLY A 136 16.10 26.78 -21.82
CA GLY A 136 16.35 28.21 -21.97
C GLY A 136 15.49 28.87 -23.05
N MET A 137 15.37 28.21 -24.21
CA MET A 137 14.52 28.64 -25.31
C MET A 137 13.05 28.71 -24.87
N THR A 138 12.54 27.64 -24.27
CA THR A 138 11.15 27.56 -23.79
C THR A 138 10.86 28.53 -22.65
N ALA A 139 11.80 28.72 -21.72
CA ALA A 139 11.64 29.64 -20.57
C ALA A 139 11.49 31.11 -20.99
N THR A 140 12.07 31.49 -22.13
CA THR A 140 12.06 32.88 -22.63
C THR A 140 10.74 33.25 -23.31
N MET A 141 9.92 32.27 -23.69
CA MET A 141 8.63 32.49 -24.34
C MET A 141 7.50 32.64 -23.31
N ASP A 142 6.63 33.63 -23.48
CA ASP A 142 5.38 33.75 -22.71
C ASP A 142 4.32 32.72 -23.14
N THR A 143 3.18 32.71 -22.46
CA THR A 143 2.06 31.80 -22.72
C THR A 143 1.48 31.96 -24.12
N ALA A 144 1.40 33.18 -24.66
CA ALA A 144 0.87 33.43 -26.00
C ALA A 144 1.81 32.89 -27.09
N ALA A 145 3.12 33.04 -26.90
CA ALA A 145 4.15 32.50 -27.78
C ALA A 145 4.14 30.97 -27.77
N LEU A 146 4.06 30.34 -26.59
CA LEU A 146 4.01 28.89 -26.45
C LEU A 146 2.74 28.30 -27.08
N THR A 147 1.57 28.87 -26.78
CA THR A 147 0.30 28.41 -27.38
C THR A 147 0.29 28.62 -28.89
N GLY A 148 0.86 29.72 -29.39
CA GLY A 148 0.98 30.02 -30.81
C GLY A 148 1.90 29.08 -31.60
N LEU A 149 2.81 28.34 -30.94
CA LEU A 149 3.60 27.27 -31.58
C LEU A 149 2.77 26.00 -31.85
N GLY A 150 1.70 25.80 -31.08
CA GLY A 150 0.86 24.61 -31.12
C GLY A 150 1.49 23.38 -30.45
N GLY A 151 0.64 22.41 -30.09
CA GLY A 151 1.03 21.23 -29.30
C GLY A 151 2.13 20.38 -29.94
N SER A 152 2.08 20.16 -31.26
CA SER A 152 3.08 19.36 -31.98
C SER A 152 4.49 19.95 -31.87
N LYS A 153 4.64 21.25 -32.12
CA LYS A 153 5.95 21.91 -32.04
C LYS A 153 6.46 21.98 -30.61
N LEU A 154 5.57 22.21 -29.64
CA LEU A 154 5.91 22.16 -28.22
C LEU A 154 6.44 20.77 -27.83
N VAL A 155 5.81 19.69 -28.29
CA VAL A 155 6.29 18.32 -28.05
C VAL A 155 7.68 18.11 -28.60
N ASP A 156 7.97 18.54 -29.83
CA ASP A 156 9.30 18.39 -30.41
C ASP A 156 10.39 19.12 -29.61
N MET A 157 10.02 20.25 -29.01
CA MET A 157 10.90 21.01 -28.11
C MET A 157 11.05 20.37 -26.73
N THR A 158 9.98 19.82 -26.16
CA THR A 158 9.97 19.35 -24.76
C THR A 158 10.28 17.87 -24.59
N LYS A 159 10.12 17.02 -25.62
CA LYS A 159 10.39 15.57 -25.53
C LYS A 159 11.85 15.22 -25.23
N ASN A 160 12.77 16.15 -25.49
CA ASN A 160 14.20 15.99 -25.22
C ASN A 160 14.65 16.68 -23.91
N MET A 161 13.70 17.07 -23.06
CA MET A 161 13.96 17.62 -21.72
C MET A 161 13.82 16.56 -20.64
N ASP A 162 14.64 16.65 -19.61
CA ASP A 162 14.49 15.90 -18.36
C ASP A 162 13.78 16.72 -17.26
N ALA A 163 13.60 16.12 -16.08
CA ALA A 163 12.96 16.78 -14.95
C ALA A 163 13.69 18.05 -14.46
N ASN A 164 15.01 18.12 -14.56
CA ASN A 164 15.77 19.32 -14.16
C ASN A 164 15.57 20.44 -15.17
N ASN A 165 15.45 20.09 -16.45
CA ASN A 165 15.14 21.04 -17.51
C ASN A 165 13.73 21.63 -17.31
N PHE A 166 12.73 20.83 -16.96
CA PHE A 166 11.39 21.34 -16.62
C PHE A 166 11.41 22.24 -15.39
N ALA A 167 12.21 21.93 -14.35
CA ALA A 167 12.31 22.78 -13.17
C ALA A 167 12.70 24.23 -13.49
N VAL A 168 13.52 24.46 -14.53
CA VAL A 168 13.91 25.81 -15.01
C VAL A 168 12.69 26.62 -15.49
N LEU A 169 11.66 25.96 -16.03
CA LEU A 169 10.47 26.62 -16.58
C LEU A 169 9.53 27.15 -15.48
N GLY A 170 9.51 26.48 -14.31
CA GLY A 170 8.58 26.74 -13.23
C GLY A 170 7.16 26.22 -13.47
N ALA A 171 6.44 25.92 -12.39
CA ALA A 171 5.16 25.21 -12.43
C ALA A 171 4.07 25.91 -13.27
N ASN A 172 3.99 27.24 -13.24
CA ASN A 172 2.99 27.99 -14.03
C ASN A 172 3.17 27.80 -15.54
N LYS A 173 4.42 27.88 -16.02
CA LYS A 173 4.72 27.70 -17.44
C LYS A 173 4.50 26.25 -17.86
N ILE A 174 4.85 25.31 -17.00
CA ILE A 174 4.59 23.90 -17.23
C ILE A 174 3.08 23.63 -17.36
N LYS A 175 2.26 24.20 -16.49
CA LYS A 175 0.79 24.11 -16.60
C LYS A 175 0.31 24.63 -17.95
N ASP A 176 0.77 25.80 -18.38
CA ASP A 176 0.36 26.39 -19.65
C ASP A 176 0.75 25.50 -20.85
N ILE A 177 1.96 24.93 -20.83
CA ILE A 177 2.38 23.94 -21.83
C ILE A 177 1.44 22.73 -21.77
N ALA A 178 1.24 22.15 -20.59
CA ALA A 178 0.39 20.98 -20.41
C ALA A 178 -1.02 21.22 -20.96
N LEU A 179 -1.66 22.36 -20.67
CA LEU A 179 -2.98 22.72 -21.20
C LEU A 179 -3.06 22.68 -22.74
N THR A 180 -1.94 22.96 -23.43
CA THR A 180 -1.85 22.95 -24.89
C THR A 180 -1.72 21.54 -25.49
N LEU A 181 -1.34 20.52 -24.70
CA LEU A 181 -1.07 19.17 -25.18
C LEU A 181 -2.31 18.28 -25.19
N ASP A 182 -2.74 17.76 -26.33
CA ASP A 182 -3.76 16.70 -26.36
C ASP A 182 -3.15 15.30 -25.99
N PRO A 183 -3.98 14.25 -25.83
CA PRO A 183 -3.46 12.90 -25.53
C PRO A 183 -2.49 12.34 -26.58
N THR A 184 -2.59 12.74 -27.85
CA THR A 184 -1.63 12.33 -28.90
C THR A 184 -0.29 13.03 -28.71
N ASN A 185 -0.33 14.31 -28.34
CA ASN A 185 0.86 15.10 -28.02
C ASN A 185 1.59 14.51 -26.81
N MET A 186 0.86 14.12 -25.75
CA MET A 186 1.45 13.49 -24.56
C MET A 186 2.15 12.17 -24.89
N GLN A 187 1.53 11.33 -25.73
CA GLN A 187 2.15 10.09 -26.22
C GLN A 187 3.42 10.36 -27.02
N ALA A 188 3.38 11.33 -27.95
CA ALA A 188 4.54 11.71 -28.76
C ALA A 188 5.68 12.32 -27.95
N MET A 189 5.36 12.97 -26.82
CA MET A 189 6.35 13.52 -25.88
C MET A 189 7.11 12.41 -25.14
N GLY A 190 6.50 11.24 -24.97
CA GLY A 190 7.08 10.10 -24.28
C GLY A 190 6.99 10.22 -22.75
N GLY A 191 6.95 9.05 -22.09
CA GLY A 191 6.68 8.96 -20.65
C GLY A 191 7.71 9.67 -19.76
N ALA A 192 9.00 9.61 -20.10
CA ALA A 192 10.06 10.21 -19.29
C ALA A 192 9.97 11.75 -19.22
N ALA A 193 9.81 12.40 -20.37
CA ALA A 193 9.68 13.85 -20.43
C ALA A 193 8.35 14.29 -19.83
N LEU A 194 7.24 13.58 -20.11
CA LEU A 194 5.93 13.89 -19.53
C LEU A 194 5.94 13.73 -18.00
N ALA A 195 6.63 12.72 -17.47
CA ALA A 195 6.83 12.55 -16.03
C ALA A 195 7.68 13.66 -15.42
N GLY A 196 8.77 14.06 -16.09
CA GLY A 196 9.60 15.18 -15.67
C GLY A 196 8.84 16.49 -15.64
N MET A 197 7.95 16.70 -16.62
CA MET A 197 7.00 17.82 -16.64
C MET A 197 6.04 17.75 -15.45
N ALA A 198 5.36 16.61 -15.26
CA ALA A 198 4.38 16.42 -14.20
C ALA A 198 4.98 16.54 -12.79
N LYS A 199 6.23 16.10 -12.59
CA LYS A 199 6.98 16.25 -11.33
C LYS A 199 7.11 17.69 -10.87
N ASN A 200 7.22 18.62 -11.82
CA ASN A 200 7.49 20.03 -11.56
C ASN A 200 6.21 20.88 -11.57
N LEU A 201 5.03 20.25 -11.63
CA LEU A 201 3.78 20.89 -11.29
C LEU A 201 3.60 20.86 -9.76
N ASP A 202 3.21 21.99 -9.17
CA ASP A 202 2.75 22.04 -7.79
C ASP A 202 1.26 21.66 -7.69
N SER A 203 0.78 21.43 -6.46
CA SER A 203 -0.61 21.07 -6.18
C SER A 203 -1.65 22.06 -6.72
N THR A 204 -1.33 23.36 -6.75
CA THR A 204 -2.23 24.40 -7.27
C THR A 204 -2.36 24.29 -8.79
N ASN A 205 -1.24 24.08 -9.47
CA ASN A 205 -1.18 23.91 -10.90
C ASN A 205 -1.79 22.56 -11.34
N MET A 206 -1.63 21.48 -10.57
CA MET A 206 -2.34 20.21 -10.80
C MET A 206 -3.86 20.41 -10.73
N ALA A 207 -4.36 21.13 -9.71
CA ALA A 207 -5.78 21.43 -9.58
C ALA A 207 -6.30 22.26 -10.77
N ALA A 208 -5.52 23.24 -11.23
CA ALA A 208 -5.86 24.08 -12.37
C ALA A 208 -5.90 23.33 -13.71
N LEU A 209 -5.17 22.23 -13.87
CA LEU A 209 -5.29 21.36 -15.06
C LEU A 209 -6.63 20.62 -15.12
N GLY A 210 -7.22 20.34 -13.95
CA GLY A 210 -8.47 19.60 -13.83
C GLY A 210 -8.33 18.08 -14.06
N ALA A 211 -9.29 17.33 -13.54
CA ALA A 211 -9.22 15.88 -13.47
C ALA A 211 -9.05 15.19 -14.84
N GLY A 212 -9.76 15.65 -15.87
CA GLY A 212 -9.67 15.05 -17.22
C GLY A 212 -8.25 15.09 -17.77
N LYS A 213 -7.57 16.23 -17.62
CA LYS A 213 -6.19 16.40 -18.06
C LYS A 213 -5.22 15.53 -17.27
N LEU A 214 -5.43 15.43 -15.96
CA LEU A 214 -4.63 14.58 -15.09
C LEU A 214 -4.81 13.08 -15.42
N VAL A 215 -6.02 12.67 -15.84
CA VAL A 215 -6.28 11.32 -16.35
C VAL A 215 -5.51 11.07 -17.65
N ASP A 216 -5.51 12.01 -18.60
CA ASP A 216 -4.74 11.88 -19.85
C ASP A 216 -3.23 11.72 -19.57
N ILE A 217 -2.70 12.55 -18.66
CA ILE A 217 -1.30 12.46 -18.22
C ILE A 217 -1.05 11.09 -17.59
N ALA A 218 -1.83 10.71 -16.58
CA ALA A 218 -1.63 9.45 -15.86
C ALA A 218 -1.73 8.24 -16.80
N THR A 219 -2.69 8.21 -17.72
CA THR A 219 -2.87 7.12 -18.69
C THR A 219 -1.64 6.92 -19.58
N THR A 220 -0.95 8.01 -19.94
CA THR A 220 0.24 7.96 -20.81
C THR A 220 1.50 7.46 -20.07
N LEU A 221 1.57 7.65 -18.75
CA LEU A 221 2.75 7.25 -17.97
C LEU A 221 2.77 5.74 -17.75
N ASP A 222 3.93 5.10 -17.90
CA ASP A 222 4.16 3.73 -17.43
C ASP A 222 4.76 3.73 -16.00
N ALA A 223 5.08 2.54 -15.46
CA ALA A 223 5.66 2.41 -14.12
C ALA A 223 7.03 3.12 -13.98
N GLY A 224 7.88 3.08 -15.01
CA GLY A 224 9.18 3.77 -15.00
C GLY A 224 9.02 5.29 -15.00
N SER A 225 8.06 5.79 -15.76
CA SER A 225 7.71 7.20 -15.84
C SER A 225 7.08 7.70 -14.54
N LEU A 226 6.23 6.90 -13.88
CA LEU A 226 5.73 7.22 -12.54
C LEU A 226 6.87 7.35 -11.51
N SER A 227 7.90 6.51 -11.60
CA SER A 227 9.09 6.63 -10.74
C SER A 227 9.84 7.95 -10.96
N ILE A 228 9.96 8.40 -12.23
CA ILE A 228 10.52 9.72 -12.55
C ILE A 228 9.68 10.82 -11.91
N MET A 229 8.35 10.76 -12.07
CA MET A 229 7.40 11.72 -11.51
C MET A 229 7.50 11.80 -9.98
N GLY A 230 7.63 10.65 -9.32
CA GLY A 230 7.83 10.53 -7.88
C GLY A 230 6.54 10.64 -7.06
N GLY A 231 6.55 10.03 -5.87
CA GLY A 231 5.35 9.85 -5.06
C GLY A 231 4.65 11.15 -4.64
N ALA A 232 5.38 12.22 -4.33
CA ALA A 232 4.78 13.50 -3.93
C ALA A 232 3.90 14.12 -5.04
N ALA A 233 4.41 14.17 -6.28
CA ALA A 233 3.64 14.67 -7.42
C ALA A 233 2.45 13.75 -7.74
N ILE A 234 2.62 12.43 -7.57
CA ILE A 234 1.50 11.48 -7.74
C ILE A 234 0.42 11.75 -6.70
N VAL A 235 0.75 12.02 -5.44
CA VAL A 235 -0.22 12.40 -4.40
C VAL A 235 -1.00 13.65 -4.80
N ASP A 236 -0.31 14.70 -5.25
CA ASP A 236 -0.96 15.95 -5.68
C ASP A 236 -1.88 15.75 -6.88
N MET A 237 -1.48 14.90 -7.83
CA MET A 237 -2.33 14.49 -8.94
C MET A 237 -3.57 13.72 -8.43
N THR A 238 -3.38 12.67 -7.62
CA THR A 238 -4.46 11.79 -7.17
C THR A 238 -5.48 12.51 -6.28
N LYS A 239 -5.09 13.53 -5.52
CA LYS A 239 -6.03 14.38 -4.75
C LYS A 239 -7.10 15.03 -5.64
N ASN A 240 -6.77 15.32 -6.89
CA ASN A 240 -7.65 15.94 -7.87
C ASN A 240 -8.46 14.93 -8.70
N LEU A 241 -8.38 13.63 -8.40
CA LEU A 241 -9.13 12.58 -9.08
C LEU A 241 -10.27 12.07 -8.19
N ASP A 242 -11.47 11.98 -8.75
CA ASP A 242 -12.63 11.36 -8.11
C ASP A 242 -12.69 9.84 -8.38
N PRO A 243 -13.62 9.08 -7.76
CA PRO A 243 -13.75 7.64 -7.99
C PRO A 243 -14.02 7.25 -9.45
N ALA A 244 -14.70 8.10 -10.24
CA ALA A 244 -14.95 7.82 -11.66
C ALA A 244 -13.66 7.99 -12.49
N ASN A 245 -12.85 9.00 -12.17
CA ASN A 245 -11.52 9.18 -12.77
C ASN A 245 -10.60 8.00 -12.43
N MET A 246 -10.62 7.55 -11.18
CA MET A 246 -9.87 6.35 -10.75
C MET A 246 -10.35 5.09 -11.48
N GLY A 247 -11.67 4.94 -11.67
CA GLY A 247 -12.24 3.88 -12.48
C GLY A 247 -11.75 3.90 -13.93
N ALA A 248 -11.63 5.08 -14.53
CA ALA A 248 -11.10 5.25 -15.89
C ALA A 248 -9.62 4.88 -16.01
N LEU A 249 -8.80 5.16 -14.98
CA LEU A 249 -7.40 4.74 -14.93
C LEU A 249 -7.24 3.22 -14.74
N GLY A 250 -8.17 2.61 -14.00
CA GLY A 250 -8.18 1.18 -13.71
C GLY A 250 -7.18 0.76 -12.63
N GLY A 251 -7.42 -0.44 -12.07
CA GLY A 251 -6.69 -0.95 -10.91
C GLY A 251 -5.19 -1.15 -11.13
N ALA A 252 -4.79 -1.59 -12.33
CA ALA A 252 -3.37 -1.80 -12.66
C ALA A 252 -2.56 -0.50 -12.60
N LYS A 253 -3.11 0.57 -13.20
CA LYS A 253 -2.46 1.89 -13.20
C LYS A 253 -2.37 2.46 -11.78
N LEU A 254 -3.45 2.34 -11.01
CA LEU A 254 -3.49 2.81 -9.63
C LEU A 254 -2.56 2.01 -8.72
N ALA A 255 -2.35 0.72 -8.99
CA ALA A 255 -1.36 -0.09 -8.28
C ALA A 255 0.06 0.40 -8.57
N ASP A 256 0.39 0.74 -9.82
CA ASP A 256 1.70 1.30 -10.16
C ASP A 256 1.94 2.69 -9.54
N MET A 257 0.90 3.52 -9.47
CA MET A 257 0.95 4.79 -8.74
C MET A 257 1.19 4.55 -7.25
N ALA A 258 0.48 3.62 -6.62
CA ALA A 258 0.64 3.28 -5.20
C ALA A 258 2.02 2.69 -4.88
N LYS A 259 2.62 1.88 -5.77
CA LYS A 259 4.00 1.36 -5.59
C LYS A 259 5.04 2.46 -5.43
N THR A 260 4.83 3.60 -6.10
CA THR A 260 5.76 4.75 -6.10
C THR A 260 5.60 5.62 -4.84
N MET A 261 4.51 5.45 -4.09
CA MET A 261 4.28 6.17 -2.84
C MET A 261 4.97 5.48 -1.67
N ASP A 262 5.67 6.23 -0.83
CA ASP A 262 6.13 5.78 0.48
C ASP A 262 5.02 5.98 1.55
N PRO A 263 5.22 5.55 2.81
CA PRO A 263 4.21 5.73 3.86
C PRO A 263 3.83 7.19 4.12
N THR A 264 4.75 8.14 3.95
CA THR A 264 4.47 9.58 4.12
C THR A 264 3.54 10.07 3.02
N ASN A 265 3.78 9.65 1.78
CA ASN A 265 2.95 9.96 0.62
C ASN A 265 1.53 9.37 0.79
N MET A 266 1.42 8.13 1.26
CA MET A 266 0.12 7.50 1.56
C MET A 266 -0.64 8.26 2.65
N ALA A 267 0.04 8.64 3.75
CA ALA A 267 -0.57 9.45 4.80
C ALA A 267 -1.04 10.82 4.27
N ALA A 268 -0.24 11.46 3.40
CA ALA A 268 -0.58 12.74 2.80
C ALA A 268 -1.74 12.66 1.79
N LEU A 269 -1.95 11.51 1.15
CA LEU A 269 -3.09 11.24 0.27
C LEU A 269 -4.38 10.98 1.07
N GLY A 270 -4.24 10.29 2.21
CA GLY A 270 -5.32 10.02 3.17
C GLY A 270 -6.12 8.75 2.85
N GLY A 271 -6.70 8.16 3.90
CA GLY A 271 -7.36 6.85 3.85
C GLY A 271 -8.55 6.77 2.89
N ALA A 272 -9.33 7.85 2.75
CA ALA A 272 -10.48 7.86 1.84
C ALA A 272 -10.05 7.69 0.36
N LYS A 273 -9.04 8.45 -0.07
CA LYS A 273 -8.50 8.34 -1.43
C LYS A 273 -7.81 7.00 -1.67
N LEU A 274 -7.12 6.47 -0.66
CA LEU A 274 -6.52 5.13 -0.75
C LEU A 274 -7.58 4.02 -0.82
N ALA A 275 -8.73 4.20 -0.17
CA ALA A 275 -9.85 3.27 -0.26
C ALA A 275 -10.48 3.32 -1.66
N ASP A 276 -10.68 4.51 -2.23
CA ASP A 276 -11.14 4.67 -3.61
C ASP A 276 -10.20 3.97 -4.60
N MET A 277 -8.87 4.14 -4.44
CA MET A 277 -7.88 3.44 -5.25
C MET A 277 -8.00 1.92 -5.08
N ALA A 278 -8.00 1.41 -3.85
CA ALA A 278 -8.06 -0.02 -3.56
C ALA A 278 -9.34 -0.68 -4.11
N LYS A 279 -10.46 0.05 -4.16
CA LYS A 279 -11.73 -0.44 -4.68
C LYS A 279 -11.67 -0.84 -6.16
N THR A 280 -10.83 -0.15 -6.94
CA THR A 280 -10.61 -0.43 -8.37
C THR A 280 -9.64 -1.58 -8.64
N MET A 281 -8.85 -1.98 -7.65
CA MET A 281 -7.83 -3.02 -7.78
C MET A 281 -8.43 -4.41 -7.66
N ASP A 282 -8.08 -5.31 -8.58
CA ASP A 282 -8.39 -6.73 -8.44
C ASP A 282 -7.34 -7.45 -7.55
N PRO A 283 -7.55 -8.74 -7.20
CA PRO A 283 -6.59 -9.49 -6.39
C PRO A 283 -5.18 -9.59 -7.02
N ALA A 284 -5.05 -9.59 -8.35
CA ALA A 284 -3.75 -9.63 -9.01
C ALA A 284 -3.01 -8.29 -8.85
N ASN A 285 -3.72 -7.17 -8.93
CA ASN A 285 -3.18 -5.84 -8.65
C ASN A 285 -2.71 -5.73 -7.20
N MET A 286 -3.50 -6.22 -6.24
CA MET A 286 -3.11 -6.26 -4.82
C MET A 286 -1.88 -7.16 -4.60
N GLY A 287 -1.84 -8.34 -5.21
CA GLY A 287 -0.69 -9.23 -5.18
C GLY A 287 0.58 -8.57 -5.72
N ALA A 288 0.48 -7.84 -6.84
CA ALA A 288 1.60 -7.11 -7.43
C ALA A 288 2.06 -5.91 -6.57
N LEU A 289 1.16 -5.28 -5.82
CA LEU A 289 1.48 -4.19 -4.90
C LEU A 289 2.23 -4.72 -3.65
N GLY A 290 1.88 -5.93 -3.21
CA GLY A 290 2.55 -6.65 -2.12
C GLY A 290 2.05 -6.27 -0.73
N GLY A 291 2.24 -7.20 0.21
CA GLY A 291 1.67 -7.11 1.57
C GLY A 291 2.11 -5.88 2.36
N ALA A 292 3.36 -5.46 2.24
CA ALA A 292 3.89 -4.28 2.95
C ALA A 292 3.18 -2.99 2.52
N LYS A 293 3.01 -2.78 1.21
CA LYS A 293 2.31 -1.61 0.68
C LYS A 293 0.82 -1.62 1.02
N LEU A 294 0.18 -2.79 0.99
CA LEU A 294 -1.20 -2.92 1.42
C LEU A 294 -1.37 -2.63 2.92
N ALA A 295 -0.39 -2.99 3.75
CA ALA A 295 -0.40 -2.68 5.18
C ALA A 295 -0.24 -1.17 5.41
N ASP A 296 0.67 -0.51 4.68
CA ASP A 296 0.81 0.95 4.70
C ASP A 296 -0.51 1.64 4.32
N MET A 297 -1.19 1.18 3.25
CA MET A 297 -2.49 1.69 2.87
C MET A 297 -3.54 1.49 3.96
N ALA A 298 -3.68 0.26 4.47
CA ALA A 298 -4.67 -0.07 5.51
C ALA A 298 -4.46 0.74 6.80
N LYS A 299 -3.20 1.05 7.15
CA LYS A 299 -2.85 1.84 8.34
C LYS A 299 -3.41 3.25 8.30
N THR A 300 -3.55 3.84 7.11
CA THR A 300 -4.12 5.19 6.90
C THR A 300 -5.66 5.19 6.89
N MET A 301 -6.30 4.03 6.79
CA MET A 301 -7.75 3.91 6.72
C MET A 301 -8.35 3.89 8.13
N ASP A 302 -9.41 4.68 8.35
CA ASP A 302 -10.28 4.58 9.52
C ASP A 302 -11.39 3.53 9.27
N PRO A 303 -12.21 3.21 10.28
CA PRO A 303 -13.31 2.25 10.12
C PRO A 303 -14.34 2.63 9.04
N THR A 304 -14.58 3.93 8.79
CA THR A 304 -15.49 4.39 7.72
C THR A 304 -14.91 4.07 6.34
N ASN A 305 -13.61 4.28 6.15
CA ASN A 305 -12.91 3.95 4.91
C ASN A 305 -12.92 2.44 4.66
N MET A 306 -12.70 1.63 5.71
CA MET A 306 -12.76 0.17 5.63
C MET A 306 -14.17 -0.31 5.26
N ALA A 307 -15.22 0.25 5.88
CA ALA A 307 -16.60 -0.07 5.54
C ALA A 307 -16.94 0.26 4.08
N ALA A 308 -16.47 1.41 3.57
CA ALA A 308 -16.67 1.82 2.18
C ALA A 308 -15.94 0.93 1.15
N LEU A 309 -14.78 0.40 1.55
CA LEU A 309 -13.99 -0.54 0.75
C LEU A 309 -14.64 -1.95 0.73
N GLY A 310 -15.22 -2.36 1.86
CA GLY A 310 -15.97 -3.60 2.02
C GLY A 310 -15.14 -4.83 2.36
N GLY A 311 -15.78 -5.80 3.01
CA GLY A 311 -15.12 -7.00 3.57
C GLY A 311 -14.37 -7.85 2.56
N ALA A 312 -14.90 -8.02 1.34
CA ALA A 312 -14.25 -8.79 0.29
C ALA A 312 -12.87 -8.21 -0.10
N LYS A 313 -12.80 -6.89 -0.29
CA LYS A 313 -11.55 -6.20 -0.62
C LYS A 313 -10.56 -6.24 0.54
N LEU A 314 -11.03 -6.06 1.77
CA LEU A 314 -10.18 -6.21 2.96
C LEU A 314 -9.64 -7.63 3.10
N ALA A 315 -10.42 -8.66 2.73
CA ALA A 315 -9.95 -10.04 2.73
C ALA A 315 -8.88 -10.28 1.66
N ASP A 316 -9.05 -9.73 0.45
CA ASP A 316 -8.01 -9.78 -0.59
C ASP A 316 -6.71 -9.09 -0.16
N MET A 317 -6.83 -7.94 0.52
CA MET A 317 -5.68 -7.26 1.12
C MET A 317 -5.00 -8.13 2.19
N ALA A 318 -5.79 -8.68 3.12
CA ALA A 318 -5.28 -9.51 4.21
C ALA A 318 -4.57 -10.75 3.68
N LYS A 319 -5.11 -11.45 2.66
CA LYS A 319 -4.47 -12.62 2.03
C LYS A 319 -3.04 -12.37 1.56
N THR A 320 -2.75 -11.14 1.10
CA THR A 320 -1.45 -10.75 0.54
C THR A 320 -0.45 -10.34 1.62
N MET A 321 -0.92 -9.96 2.81
CA MET A 321 -0.05 -9.64 3.94
C MET A 321 0.64 -10.90 4.46
N ASP A 322 1.71 -10.78 5.22
CA ASP A 322 2.35 -11.86 5.97
C ASP A 322 2.23 -11.52 7.48
N PRO A 323 2.68 -12.38 8.41
CA PRO A 323 2.61 -12.07 9.84
C PRO A 323 3.34 -10.78 10.24
N ALA A 324 4.44 -10.42 9.57
CA ALA A 324 5.18 -9.20 9.87
C ALA A 324 4.39 -7.94 9.44
N ASN A 325 3.76 -8.00 8.26
CA ASN A 325 2.87 -6.95 7.75
C ASN A 325 1.67 -6.74 8.69
N MET A 326 1.09 -7.83 9.21
CA MET A 326 0.02 -7.76 10.22
C MET A 326 0.49 -7.15 11.53
N GLY A 327 1.66 -7.55 12.03
CA GLY A 327 2.27 -6.97 13.22
C GLY A 327 2.48 -5.45 13.08
N ALA A 328 2.94 -4.99 11.92
CA ALA A 328 3.14 -3.56 11.63
C ALA A 328 1.83 -2.75 11.54
N LEU A 329 0.74 -3.40 11.12
CA LEU A 329 -0.61 -2.83 11.08
C LEU A 329 -1.22 -2.74 12.50
N GLY A 330 -0.98 -3.75 13.33
CA GLY A 330 -1.39 -3.82 14.73
C GLY A 330 -2.80 -4.38 14.95
N GLY A 331 -3.04 -4.90 16.16
CA GLY A 331 -4.26 -5.63 16.53
C GLY A 331 -5.55 -4.84 16.35
N ALA A 332 -5.55 -3.56 16.73
CA ALA A 332 -6.74 -2.69 16.60
C ALA A 332 -7.18 -2.53 15.15
N LYS A 333 -6.24 -2.31 14.23
CA LYS A 333 -6.54 -2.18 12.80
C LYS A 333 -7.00 -3.50 12.18
N LEU A 334 -6.39 -4.62 12.58
CA LEU A 334 -6.87 -5.94 12.16
C LEU A 334 -8.27 -6.23 12.68
N ALA A 335 -8.62 -5.76 13.88
CA ALA A 335 -9.96 -5.91 14.44
C ALA A 335 -10.98 -5.06 13.66
N ASP A 336 -10.65 -3.83 13.29
CA ASP A 336 -11.48 -2.99 12.41
C ASP A 336 -11.72 -3.66 11.05
N MET A 337 -10.67 -4.26 10.46
CA MET A 337 -10.80 -5.03 9.21
C MET A 337 -11.74 -6.23 9.39
N ALA A 338 -11.52 -7.03 10.45
CA ALA A 338 -12.31 -8.22 10.74
C ALA A 338 -13.80 -7.91 10.99
N LYS A 339 -14.13 -6.79 11.63
CA LYS A 339 -15.54 -6.34 11.82
C LYS A 339 -16.27 -6.11 10.51
N THR A 340 -15.55 -5.71 9.46
CA THR A 340 -16.13 -5.40 8.14
C THR A 340 -16.29 -6.65 7.26
N MET A 341 -15.60 -7.74 7.59
CA MET A 341 -15.66 -9.00 6.86
C MET A 341 -16.88 -9.84 7.27
N ASP A 342 -17.58 -10.42 6.30
CA ASP A 342 -18.62 -11.41 6.56
C ASP A 342 -18.04 -12.83 6.74
N ALA A 343 -18.91 -13.80 7.07
CA ALA A 343 -18.49 -15.20 7.27
C ALA A 343 -17.83 -15.82 6.02
N ASN A 344 -18.27 -15.42 4.81
CA ASN A 344 -17.68 -15.92 3.56
C ASN A 344 -16.28 -15.34 3.35
N ASN A 345 -16.06 -14.08 3.72
CA ASN A 345 -14.74 -13.43 3.69
C ASN A 345 -13.78 -14.13 4.66
N MET A 346 -14.22 -14.42 5.88
CA MET A 346 -13.44 -15.17 6.87
C MET A 346 -13.10 -16.59 6.38
N ALA A 347 -14.07 -17.29 5.79
CA ALA A 347 -13.83 -18.61 5.21
C ALA A 347 -12.84 -18.56 4.05
N ALA A 348 -12.92 -17.54 3.20
CA ALA A 348 -12.00 -17.35 2.09
C ALA A 348 -10.57 -17.03 2.54
N LEU A 349 -10.36 -16.46 3.74
CA LEU A 349 -9.03 -16.26 4.33
C LEU A 349 -8.41 -17.57 4.79
N GLY A 350 -9.23 -18.49 5.29
CA GLY A 350 -8.80 -19.77 5.83
C GLY A 350 -8.17 -19.67 7.23
N GLY A 351 -8.13 -20.81 7.93
CA GLY A 351 -7.76 -20.86 9.35
C GLY A 351 -6.36 -20.33 9.66
N SER A 352 -5.36 -20.66 8.85
CA SER A 352 -3.98 -20.16 9.03
C SER A 352 -3.93 -18.63 9.05
N LYS A 353 -4.66 -17.99 8.12
CA LYS A 353 -4.64 -16.54 8.01
C LYS A 353 -5.37 -15.84 9.16
N LEU A 354 -6.49 -16.43 9.59
CA LEU A 354 -7.23 -15.98 10.75
C LEU A 354 -6.41 -16.12 12.04
N VAL A 355 -5.58 -17.18 12.15
CA VAL A 355 -4.64 -17.32 13.26
C VAL A 355 -3.62 -16.18 13.27
N ASP A 356 -2.99 -15.86 12.14
CA ASP A 356 -2.03 -14.75 12.06
C ASP A 356 -2.66 -13.42 12.50
N MET A 357 -3.88 -13.14 12.02
CA MET A 357 -4.61 -11.93 12.39
C MET A 357 -4.94 -11.91 13.88
N THR A 358 -5.50 -13.00 14.41
CA THR A 358 -5.97 -13.09 15.80
C THR A 358 -4.81 -13.09 16.79
N LYS A 359 -3.64 -13.63 16.44
CA LYS A 359 -2.42 -13.56 17.27
C LYS A 359 -1.98 -12.14 17.55
N THR A 360 -2.16 -11.26 16.56
CA THR A 360 -1.76 -9.85 16.65
C THR A 360 -2.75 -9.00 17.46
N MET A 361 -3.98 -9.49 17.65
CA MET A 361 -5.00 -8.85 18.48
C MET A 361 -4.78 -9.16 19.95
N ASP A 362 -4.78 -8.16 20.83
CA ASP A 362 -4.89 -8.38 22.29
C ASP A 362 -6.32 -8.77 22.70
N THR A 363 -6.54 -9.01 24.00
CA THR A 363 -7.84 -9.42 24.54
C THR A 363 -8.93 -8.36 24.33
N ASP A 364 -8.60 -7.08 24.42
CA ASP A 364 -9.56 -5.99 24.20
C ASP A 364 -9.98 -5.92 22.73
N ASN A 365 -9.02 -6.06 21.81
CA ASN A 365 -9.28 -6.13 20.38
C ASN A 365 -10.24 -7.29 20.04
N ILE A 366 -9.98 -8.49 20.58
CA ILE A 366 -10.85 -9.68 20.43
C ILE A 366 -12.25 -9.40 21.00
N ALA A 367 -12.33 -8.79 22.20
CA ALA A 367 -13.60 -8.43 22.82
C ALA A 367 -14.42 -7.48 21.94
N THR A 368 -13.76 -6.51 21.29
CA THR A 368 -14.48 -5.56 20.43
C THR A 368 -15.07 -6.18 19.17
N LEU A 369 -14.59 -7.35 18.72
CA LEU A 369 -15.15 -8.05 17.55
C LEU A 369 -16.60 -8.48 17.77
N GLY A 370 -16.96 -8.78 19.02
CA GLY A 370 -18.27 -9.34 19.39
C GLY A 370 -18.40 -10.82 19.05
N SER A 371 -19.42 -11.45 19.64
CA SER A 371 -19.64 -12.90 19.55
C SER A 371 -19.76 -13.40 18.12
N ASP A 372 -20.52 -12.71 17.27
CA ASP A 372 -20.75 -13.16 15.88
C ASP A 372 -19.44 -13.30 15.09
N LYS A 373 -18.55 -12.31 15.18
CA LYS A 373 -17.26 -12.34 14.47
C LYS A 373 -16.28 -13.34 15.08
N VAL A 374 -16.28 -13.49 16.40
CA VAL A 374 -15.47 -14.51 17.07
C VAL A 374 -15.93 -15.93 16.69
N VAL A 375 -17.25 -16.15 16.55
CA VAL A 375 -17.80 -17.41 16.03
C VAL A 375 -17.37 -17.65 14.59
N ASP A 376 -17.47 -16.64 13.72
CA ASP A 376 -17.02 -16.75 12.33
C ASP A 376 -15.53 -17.12 12.24
N ILE A 377 -14.68 -16.54 13.10
CA ILE A 377 -13.26 -16.91 13.20
C ILE A 377 -13.14 -18.38 13.62
N ALA A 378 -13.70 -18.74 14.78
CA ALA A 378 -13.55 -20.06 15.37
C ALA A 378 -14.09 -21.20 14.49
N LYS A 379 -15.18 -20.98 13.75
CA LYS A 379 -15.72 -21.95 12.79
C LYS A 379 -14.76 -22.28 11.64
N ASN A 380 -13.84 -21.38 11.32
CA ASN A 380 -12.83 -21.56 10.28
C ASN A 380 -11.50 -22.13 10.80
N LEU A 381 -11.38 -22.41 12.11
CA LEU A 381 -10.19 -23.00 12.71
C LEU A 381 -10.35 -24.52 12.88
N ASN A 382 -9.26 -25.27 12.73
CA ASN A 382 -9.17 -26.67 13.12
C ASN A 382 -8.31 -26.84 14.39
N ASP A 383 -8.13 -28.08 14.86
CA ASP A 383 -7.32 -28.40 16.05
C ASP A 383 -5.92 -27.78 16.01
N ASP A 384 -5.23 -27.90 14.88
CA ASP A 384 -3.89 -27.33 14.71
C ASP A 384 -3.92 -25.80 14.76
N ASN A 385 -4.93 -25.17 14.15
CA ASN A 385 -5.08 -23.72 14.21
C ASN A 385 -5.37 -23.22 15.63
N PHE A 386 -6.23 -23.90 16.41
CA PHE A 386 -6.47 -23.53 17.81
C PHE A 386 -5.22 -23.71 18.66
N LYS A 387 -4.47 -24.81 18.45
CA LYS A 387 -3.19 -25.04 19.10
C LYS A 387 -2.19 -23.93 18.76
N ASP A 388 -2.07 -23.58 17.48
CA ASP A 388 -1.16 -22.55 17.02
C ASP A 388 -1.53 -21.18 17.57
N LEU A 389 -2.83 -20.87 17.67
CA LEU A 389 -3.33 -19.63 18.25
C LEU A 389 -2.95 -19.48 19.73
N GLY A 390 -2.88 -20.59 20.46
CA GLY A 390 -2.46 -20.65 21.85
C GLY A 390 -3.63 -20.50 22.84
N GLY A 391 -3.54 -21.20 23.97
CA GLY A 391 -4.62 -21.32 24.96
C GLY A 391 -5.15 -19.98 25.47
N ASN A 392 -4.28 -19.00 25.71
CA ASN A 392 -4.68 -17.67 26.18
C ASN A 392 -5.57 -16.91 25.17
N LYS A 393 -5.27 -17.04 23.87
CA LYS A 393 -6.06 -16.42 22.80
C LYS A 393 -7.35 -17.20 22.57
N VAL A 394 -7.31 -18.53 22.63
CA VAL A 394 -8.51 -19.37 22.56
C VAL A 394 -9.45 -19.09 23.73
N ALA A 395 -8.94 -18.91 24.94
CA ALA A 395 -9.73 -18.48 26.09
C ALA A 395 -10.31 -17.07 25.89
N SER A 396 -9.55 -16.15 25.28
CA SER A 396 -10.10 -14.82 24.93
C SER A 396 -11.26 -14.92 23.93
N LEU A 397 -11.18 -15.81 22.92
CA LEU A 397 -12.30 -16.09 22.02
C LEU A 397 -13.49 -16.69 22.81
N ALA A 398 -13.25 -17.71 23.63
CA ALA A 398 -14.29 -18.34 24.42
C ALA A 398 -14.98 -17.37 25.38
N LYS A 399 -14.25 -16.40 25.96
CA LYS A 399 -14.81 -15.35 26.83
C LYS A 399 -15.81 -14.44 26.13
N VAL A 400 -15.58 -14.14 24.85
CA VAL A 400 -16.50 -13.32 24.05
C VAL A 400 -17.74 -14.12 23.67
N MET A 401 -17.62 -15.45 23.61
CA MET A 401 -18.73 -16.34 23.33
C MET A 401 -19.52 -16.64 24.61
N GLY A 402 -20.85 -16.65 24.51
CA GLY A 402 -21.69 -17.17 25.59
C GLY A 402 -21.65 -18.70 25.67
N GLY A 403 -22.11 -19.27 26.78
CA GLY A 403 -22.21 -20.72 26.96
C GLY A 403 -23.02 -21.41 25.84
N ASP A 404 -24.20 -20.88 25.50
CA ASP A 404 -25.01 -21.42 24.41
C ASP A 404 -24.30 -21.35 23.05
N THR A 405 -23.57 -20.25 22.79
CA THR A 405 -22.80 -20.10 21.56
C THR A 405 -21.65 -21.10 21.47
N LEU A 406 -20.98 -21.41 22.59
CA LEU A 406 -19.95 -22.44 22.67
C LEU A 406 -20.51 -23.85 22.52
N LYS A 407 -21.73 -24.09 23.01
CA LYS A 407 -22.44 -25.35 22.79
C LYS A 407 -22.75 -25.56 21.30
N ASP A 408 -23.17 -24.51 20.61
CA ASP A 408 -23.62 -24.57 19.23
C ASP A 408 -22.49 -24.35 18.19
N ILE A 409 -21.26 -24.13 18.63
CA ILE A 409 -20.10 -23.89 17.73
C ILE A 409 -19.69 -25.13 16.91
N GLY A 410 -20.14 -26.31 17.35
CA GLY A 410 -19.86 -27.60 16.75
C GLY A 410 -18.76 -28.38 17.48
N SER A 411 -18.93 -29.70 17.55
CA SER A 411 -18.09 -30.61 18.37
C SER A 411 -16.61 -30.46 18.12
N ASP A 412 -16.17 -30.49 16.85
CA ASP A 412 -14.75 -30.36 16.53
C ASP A 412 -14.17 -29.03 16.99
N LYS A 413 -14.96 -27.94 16.89
CA LYS A 413 -14.51 -26.60 17.28
C LYS A 413 -14.46 -26.46 18.79
N ALA A 414 -15.50 -26.89 19.50
CA ALA A 414 -15.52 -26.91 20.96
C ALA A 414 -14.38 -27.77 21.51
N LYS A 415 -14.12 -28.94 20.91
CA LYS A 415 -13.04 -29.85 21.30
C LYS A 415 -11.67 -29.22 21.05
N GLY A 416 -11.45 -28.67 19.86
CA GLY A 416 -10.21 -27.98 19.50
C GLY A 416 -9.90 -26.82 20.44
N MET A 417 -10.92 -26.02 20.78
CA MET A 417 -10.79 -24.93 21.75
C MET A 417 -10.43 -25.45 23.15
N ALA A 418 -11.18 -26.44 23.67
CA ALA A 418 -10.91 -27.03 24.98
C ALA A 418 -9.51 -27.66 25.08
N LYS A 419 -9.06 -28.31 24.00
CA LYS A 419 -7.76 -28.97 23.93
C LYS A 419 -6.60 -27.97 23.89
N ALA A 420 -6.78 -26.84 23.21
CA ALA A 420 -5.75 -25.80 23.08
C ALA A 420 -5.56 -24.99 24.37
N MET A 421 -6.58 -24.88 25.22
CA MET A 421 -6.50 -24.20 26.51
C MET A 421 -5.76 -25.05 27.55
N GLU A 422 -4.90 -24.40 28.35
CA GLU A 422 -4.29 -25.00 29.52
C GLU A 422 -5.16 -24.80 30.77
N LYS A 423 -4.82 -25.46 31.88
CA LYS A 423 -5.64 -25.42 33.11
C LYS A 423 -5.92 -23.98 33.57
N ASP A 424 -4.92 -23.12 33.51
CA ASP A 424 -5.07 -21.74 33.97
C ASP A 424 -5.91 -20.90 33.00
N ASP A 425 -5.90 -21.22 31.70
CA ASP A 425 -6.80 -20.62 30.72
C ASP A 425 -8.26 -21.01 31.00
N ILE A 426 -8.51 -22.30 31.25
CA ILE A 426 -9.84 -22.86 31.59
C ILE A 426 -10.42 -22.19 32.84
N LYS A 427 -9.59 -21.98 33.88
CA LYS A 427 -10.01 -21.29 35.11
C LYS A 427 -10.45 -19.84 34.90
N THR A 428 -10.10 -19.25 33.76
CA THR A 428 -10.53 -17.88 33.45
C THR A 428 -11.90 -17.79 32.80
N LEU A 429 -12.53 -18.91 32.47
CA LEU A 429 -13.87 -18.98 31.88
C LEU A 429 -14.94 -19.09 32.97
N ASP A 430 -16.11 -18.54 32.70
CA ASP A 430 -17.27 -18.67 33.58
C ASP A 430 -17.85 -20.09 33.52
N SER A 431 -18.53 -20.50 34.60
CA SER A 431 -19.20 -21.80 34.70
C SER A 431 -20.09 -22.11 33.49
N SER A 432 -20.88 -21.15 33.00
CA SER A 432 -21.73 -21.31 31.83
C SER A 432 -20.95 -21.53 30.54
N GLN A 433 -19.76 -20.94 30.40
CA GLN A 433 -18.88 -21.12 29.24
C GLN A 433 -18.23 -22.50 29.26
N ILE A 434 -17.81 -22.99 30.44
CA ILE A 434 -17.30 -24.36 30.58
C ILE A 434 -18.39 -25.38 30.30
N VAL A 435 -19.61 -25.19 30.81
CA VAL A 435 -20.77 -26.04 30.49
C VAL A 435 -21.05 -26.02 28.99
N GLY A 436 -21.10 -24.84 28.38
CA GLY A 436 -21.30 -24.68 26.94
C GLY A 436 -20.27 -25.44 26.12
N LEU A 437 -19.00 -25.23 26.44
CA LEU A 437 -17.88 -25.89 25.77
C LEU A 437 -17.94 -27.42 25.91
N ALA A 438 -18.19 -27.93 27.12
CA ALA A 438 -18.28 -29.36 27.38
C ALA A 438 -19.50 -30.01 26.70
N SER A 439 -20.65 -29.34 26.73
CA SER A 439 -21.88 -29.79 26.09
C SER A 439 -21.86 -29.68 24.57
N GLY A 440 -21.00 -28.82 24.01
CA GLY A 440 -20.80 -28.70 22.57
C GLY A 440 -19.94 -29.81 21.98
N ILE A 441 -19.10 -30.46 22.79
CA ILE A 441 -18.27 -31.60 22.38
C ILE A 441 -19.11 -32.87 22.36
N ASP A 442 -18.98 -33.68 21.32
CA ASP A 442 -19.57 -35.02 21.28
C ASP A 442 -19.14 -35.79 22.55
N PRO A 443 -20.08 -36.31 23.37
CA PRO A 443 -19.75 -37.01 24.59
C PRO A 443 -18.63 -38.03 24.43
N VAL A 444 -18.55 -38.78 23.32
CA VAL A 444 -17.50 -39.80 23.17
C VAL A 444 -16.10 -39.21 23.01
N ALA A 445 -15.99 -37.96 22.60
CA ALA A 445 -14.73 -37.25 22.35
C ALA A 445 -14.27 -36.38 23.54
N ILE A 446 -15.08 -36.22 24.59
CA ILE A 446 -14.73 -35.41 25.78
C ILE A 446 -13.50 -35.98 26.50
N THR A 447 -13.37 -37.30 26.56
CA THR A 447 -12.25 -37.97 27.25
C THR A 447 -10.88 -37.65 26.63
N ASP A 448 -10.84 -37.27 25.35
CA ASP A 448 -9.62 -36.89 24.64
C ASP A 448 -8.97 -35.60 25.18
N LEU A 449 -9.69 -34.81 25.98
CA LEU A 449 -9.16 -33.60 26.61
C LEU A 449 -8.11 -33.90 27.70
N GLY A 450 -8.13 -35.13 28.23
CA GLY A 450 -7.24 -35.58 29.28
C GLY A 450 -7.70 -35.19 30.69
N SER A 451 -7.43 -36.08 31.64
CA SER A 451 -7.91 -36.00 33.02
C SER A 451 -7.68 -34.67 33.72
N ASP A 452 -6.53 -34.05 33.46
CA ASP A 452 -6.10 -32.79 34.05
C ASP A 452 -6.96 -31.59 33.64
N LYS A 453 -7.33 -31.50 32.37
CA LYS A 453 -8.21 -30.46 31.85
C LYS A 453 -9.65 -30.73 32.28
N LEU A 454 -10.09 -31.99 32.21
CA LEU A 454 -11.42 -32.41 32.67
C LEU A 454 -11.64 -32.13 34.15
N ALA A 455 -10.68 -32.45 35.03
CA ALA A 455 -10.77 -32.16 36.45
C ALA A 455 -10.90 -30.66 36.72
N THR A 456 -10.12 -29.85 36.00
CA THR A 456 -10.19 -28.38 36.10
C THR A 456 -11.54 -27.86 35.64
N MET A 457 -12.09 -28.39 34.52
CA MET A 457 -13.42 -28.01 34.05
C MET A 457 -14.51 -28.38 35.07
N VAL A 458 -14.46 -29.58 35.67
CA VAL A 458 -15.42 -30.01 36.71
C VAL A 458 -15.40 -29.07 37.92
N ASP A 459 -14.20 -28.66 38.34
CA ASP A 459 -13.99 -27.78 39.49
C ASP A 459 -14.53 -26.36 39.26
N VAL A 460 -14.35 -25.80 38.05
CA VAL A 460 -14.81 -24.45 37.67
C VAL A 460 -16.33 -24.37 37.49
N ILE A 461 -16.97 -25.44 37.01
CA ILE A 461 -18.44 -25.47 36.87
C ILE A 461 -19.06 -25.19 38.24
N ASP A 462 -20.18 -24.47 38.30
CA ASP A 462 -20.92 -24.27 39.55
C ASP A 462 -21.68 -25.52 39.95
N VAL A 463 -21.86 -25.77 41.25
CA VAL A 463 -22.59 -26.97 41.76
C VAL A 463 -23.99 -27.08 41.14
N THR A 464 -24.66 -25.94 40.94
CA THR A 464 -26.00 -25.86 40.36
C THR A 464 -26.04 -26.02 38.84
N ALA A 465 -24.92 -25.79 38.16
CA ALA A 465 -24.79 -25.85 36.69
C ALA A 465 -24.36 -27.24 36.18
N VAL A 466 -23.97 -28.16 37.08
CA VAL A 466 -23.61 -29.55 36.71
C VAL A 466 -24.73 -30.24 35.92
N LYS A 467 -25.99 -29.98 36.27
CA LYS A 467 -27.16 -30.53 35.59
C LYS A 467 -27.24 -30.13 34.10
N ASP A 468 -26.69 -28.96 33.76
CA ASP A 468 -26.81 -28.36 32.43
C ASP A 468 -25.84 -29.00 31.42
N LEU A 469 -24.89 -29.82 31.89
CA LEU A 469 -24.07 -30.71 31.06
C LEU A 469 -24.90 -31.84 30.42
N GLY A 470 -26.03 -32.20 31.01
CA GLY A 470 -26.75 -33.43 30.67
C GLY A 470 -25.99 -34.69 31.08
N THR A 471 -26.70 -35.82 31.11
CA THR A 471 -26.16 -37.09 31.63
C THR A 471 -24.98 -37.61 30.82
N ASP A 472 -24.99 -37.39 29.51
CA ASP A 472 -24.04 -38.05 28.59
C ASP A 472 -22.69 -37.35 28.60
N SER A 473 -22.69 -36.02 28.48
CA SER A 473 -21.46 -35.23 28.58
C SER A 473 -20.88 -35.29 30.00
N LEU A 474 -21.72 -35.22 31.05
CA LEU A 474 -21.27 -35.39 32.44
C LEU A 474 -20.65 -36.77 32.68
N SER A 475 -21.30 -37.84 32.19
CA SER A 475 -20.79 -39.21 32.31
C SER A 475 -19.43 -39.36 31.64
N SER A 476 -19.31 -38.88 30.40
CA SER A 476 -18.05 -38.98 29.66
C SER A 476 -16.94 -38.15 30.31
N MET A 477 -17.25 -36.92 30.70
CA MET A 477 -16.32 -36.03 31.41
C MET A 477 -15.79 -36.68 32.68
N MET A 478 -16.67 -37.22 33.53
CA MET A 478 -16.28 -37.90 34.76
C MET A 478 -15.55 -39.23 34.52
N SER A 479 -15.77 -39.89 33.38
CA SER A 479 -15.02 -41.09 33.01
C SER A 479 -13.54 -40.80 32.72
N GLY A 480 -13.24 -39.59 32.25
CA GLY A 480 -11.87 -39.15 31.99
C GLY A 480 -11.16 -38.56 33.22
N VAL A 481 -11.86 -38.24 34.32
CA VAL A 481 -11.25 -37.71 35.56
C VAL A 481 -10.73 -38.85 36.43
N GLN A 482 -9.52 -38.71 36.97
CA GLN A 482 -8.92 -39.73 37.84
C GLN A 482 -9.55 -39.74 39.22
N GLY A 483 -9.66 -40.92 39.85
CA GLY A 483 -10.27 -41.07 41.18
C GLY A 483 -9.65 -40.19 42.28
N ALA A 484 -8.34 -39.93 42.22
CA ALA A 484 -7.67 -39.01 43.14
C ALA A 484 -8.16 -37.56 42.96
N GLN A 485 -8.30 -37.10 41.71
CA GLN A 485 -8.83 -35.77 41.40
C GLN A 485 -10.31 -35.65 41.79
N ILE A 486 -11.09 -36.73 41.66
CA ILE A 486 -12.47 -36.78 42.15
C ILE A 486 -12.51 -36.63 43.67
N ALA A 487 -11.57 -37.25 44.39
CA ALA A 487 -11.50 -37.16 45.85
C ALA A 487 -11.23 -35.72 46.33
N ASP A 488 -10.49 -34.92 45.54
CA ASP A 488 -10.15 -33.54 45.84
C ASP A 488 -11.31 -32.55 45.58
N LEU A 489 -12.36 -32.97 44.85
CA LEU A 489 -13.56 -32.15 44.66
C LEU A 489 -14.27 -31.88 45.99
N LYS A 490 -14.96 -30.74 46.09
CA LYS A 490 -15.84 -30.44 47.24
C LYS A 490 -16.98 -31.45 47.35
N ASP A 491 -17.43 -31.72 48.56
CA ASP A 491 -18.42 -32.78 48.80
C ASP A 491 -19.79 -32.46 48.16
N ASP A 492 -20.22 -31.20 48.17
CA ASP A 492 -21.43 -30.73 47.49
C ASP A 492 -21.35 -30.91 45.97
N LYS A 493 -20.17 -30.66 45.39
CA LYS A 493 -19.87 -30.91 43.98
C LYS A 493 -19.98 -32.40 43.66
N LYS A 494 -19.37 -33.27 44.49
CA LYS A 494 -19.45 -34.73 44.31
C LYS A 494 -20.89 -35.22 44.37
N VAL A 495 -21.68 -34.75 45.33
CA VAL A 495 -23.11 -35.09 45.46
C VAL A 495 -23.88 -34.66 44.22
N SER A 496 -23.72 -33.42 43.77
CA SER A 496 -24.38 -32.92 42.55
C SER A 496 -24.02 -33.75 41.31
N ILE A 497 -22.77 -34.20 41.17
CA ILE A 497 -22.35 -35.08 40.07
C ILE A 497 -23.09 -36.42 40.13
N VAL A 498 -23.13 -37.06 41.30
CA VAL A 498 -23.80 -38.36 41.50
C VAL A 498 -25.31 -38.27 41.22
N ASP A 499 -25.95 -37.21 41.73
CA ASP A 499 -27.38 -36.96 41.53
C ASP A 499 -27.72 -36.76 40.05
N ASN A 500 -26.93 -35.96 39.34
CA ASN A 500 -27.16 -35.66 37.92
C ASN A 500 -26.74 -36.80 36.99
N LEU A 501 -25.88 -37.74 37.43
CA LEU A 501 -25.65 -39.01 36.74
C LEU A 501 -26.79 -40.02 36.96
N GLY A 502 -27.75 -39.71 37.83
CA GLY A 502 -28.84 -40.61 38.20
C GLY A 502 -28.35 -41.86 38.94
N ALA A 503 -27.20 -41.79 39.59
CA ALA A 503 -26.58 -42.92 40.26
C ALA A 503 -27.36 -43.29 41.54
N ASN A 504 -28.35 -44.16 41.41
CA ASN A 504 -29.13 -44.67 42.54
C ASN A 504 -28.51 -45.97 43.08
N PHE A 505 -27.61 -45.86 44.06
CA PHE A 505 -26.97 -47.00 44.73
C PHE A 505 -27.96 -47.94 45.44
N PHE A 506 -29.14 -47.46 45.79
CA PHE A 506 -30.12 -48.22 46.58
C PHE A 506 -31.38 -48.60 45.77
N ASN A 507 -31.41 -48.27 44.47
CA ASN A 507 -32.56 -48.45 43.58
C ASN A 507 -33.89 -47.93 44.17
N ALA A 508 -33.78 -46.92 45.03
CA ALA A 508 -34.86 -46.37 45.83
C ALA A 508 -35.74 -45.44 45.00
N LYS A 509 -36.72 -45.97 44.26
CA LYS A 509 -37.86 -45.14 43.85
C LYS A 509 -38.73 -44.75 45.07
N ASN A 510 -38.64 -45.53 46.17
CA ASN A 510 -39.46 -45.44 47.38
C ASN A 510 -38.70 -45.82 48.70
N ALA A 511 -37.38 -45.65 48.83
CA ALA A 511 -36.72 -46.07 50.09
C ALA A 511 -37.00 -45.07 51.21
N SER A 512 -37.92 -45.44 52.10
CA SER A 512 -37.90 -44.94 53.47
C SER A 512 -36.93 -45.79 54.29
N LEU A 513 -36.05 -45.13 55.06
CA LEU A 513 -35.21 -45.77 56.08
C LEU A 513 -36.00 -46.17 57.33
N ASP A 514 -37.32 -45.98 57.36
CA ASP A 514 -38.15 -46.30 58.54
C ASP A 514 -38.08 -47.80 58.91
N ALA A 515 -37.85 -48.69 57.94
CA ALA A 515 -37.67 -50.13 58.19
C ALA A 515 -36.33 -50.50 58.88
N ILE A 516 -35.34 -49.58 58.88
CA ILE A 516 -34.04 -49.80 59.53
C ILE A 516 -34.11 -49.43 61.03
N LYS A 517 -35.07 -48.60 61.45
CA LYS A 517 -35.21 -48.19 62.85
C LYS A 517 -35.74 -49.29 63.79
N ASP A 518 -36.50 -50.26 63.27
CA ASP A 518 -37.20 -51.27 64.10
C ASP A 518 -36.69 -52.71 63.95
N SER A 519 -35.64 -52.98 63.15
CA SER A 519 -35.13 -54.34 62.96
C SER A 519 -34.02 -54.70 63.96
N LYS A 520 -34.29 -55.70 64.81
CA LYS A 520 -33.32 -56.28 65.78
C LYS A 520 -32.36 -57.32 65.16
N SER A 521 -32.07 -57.23 63.86
CA SER A 521 -31.20 -58.20 63.17
C SER A 521 -30.40 -57.52 62.07
N ASP A 522 -29.15 -57.94 61.91
CA ASP A 522 -28.24 -57.47 60.86
C ASP A 522 -28.88 -57.61 59.47
N VAL A 523 -29.30 -56.48 58.89
CA VAL A 523 -29.78 -56.43 57.51
C VAL A 523 -28.54 -56.33 56.61
N ALA A 524 -28.17 -57.44 55.99
CA ALA A 524 -27.17 -57.44 54.93
C ALA A 524 -27.74 -56.73 53.69
N ILE A 525 -27.40 -55.44 53.51
CA ILE A 525 -27.73 -54.71 52.29
C ILE A 525 -26.75 -55.13 51.20
N GLN A 526 -27.18 -56.01 50.29
CA GLN A 526 -26.48 -56.18 49.03
C GLN A 526 -26.65 -54.91 48.20
N ILE A 527 -25.60 -54.10 48.16
CA ILE A 527 -25.49 -52.99 47.23
C ILE A 527 -25.25 -53.62 45.84
N ALA A 528 -26.33 -53.79 45.07
CA ALA A 528 -26.18 -54.11 43.65
C ALA A 528 -25.48 -52.93 42.96
N GLN A 529 -24.63 -53.21 41.94
CA GLN A 529 -24.14 -52.15 41.05
C GLN A 529 -25.35 -51.29 40.61
N PRO A 530 -25.27 -49.95 40.69
CA PRO A 530 -26.39 -49.11 40.36
C PRO A 530 -26.87 -49.43 38.94
N ALA A 531 -28.19 -49.43 38.74
CA ALA A 531 -28.84 -49.85 37.51
C ALA A 531 -28.60 -48.91 36.30
N VAL A 532 -27.64 -47.99 36.39
CA VAL A 532 -27.38 -46.98 35.38
C VAL A 532 -26.05 -47.27 34.70
N LYS A 533 -26.13 -47.76 33.46
CA LYS A 533 -25.00 -48.06 32.54
C LYS A 533 -24.04 -46.88 32.29
N LYS A 534 -24.35 -45.69 32.80
CA LYS A 534 -23.68 -44.41 32.50
C LYS A 534 -22.91 -43.82 33.69
N VAL A 535 -22.69 -44.54 34.79
CA VAL A 535 -21.90 -44.03 35.94
C VAL A 535 -20.46 -44.56 35.86
N PRO A 536 -19.43 -43.70 35.72
CA PRO A 536 -18.03 -44.13 35.68
C PRO A 536 -17.58 -44.89 36.93
N THR A 537 -16.85 -46.00 36.77
CA THR A 537 -16.34 -46.84 37.87
C THR A 537 -15.38 -46.10 38.81
N SER A 538 -14.69 -45.06 38.33
CA SER A 538 -13.80 -44.20 39.12
C SER A 538 -14.50 -43.42 40.24
N LEU A 539 -15.79 -43.10 40.08
CA LEU A 539 -16.58 -42.45 41.13
C LEU A 539 -16.80 -43.37 42.34
N PHE A 540 -16.89 -44.68 42.11
CA PHE A 540 -17.23 -45.66 43.14
C PHE A 540 -16.11 -45.88 44.15
N THR A 541 -14.85 -45.75 43.73
CA THR A 541 -13.69 -45.90 44.63
C THR A 541 -13.43 -44.65 45.47
N ALA A 542 -13.91 -43.48 45.02
CA ALA A 542 -13.73 -42.20 45.71
C ALA A 542 -14.81 -41.91 46.78
N PHE A 543 -16.01 -42.49 46.66
CA PHE A 543 -17.07 -42.33 47.64
C PHE A 543 -16.93 -43.33 48.80
N LYS A 544 -16.45 -42.85 49.96
CA LYS A 544 -16.53 -43.60 51.23
C LYS A 544 -17.85 -43.28 51.91
N LEU A 545 -18.79 -44.23 51.91
CA LEU A 545 -20.00 -44.16 52.73
C LEU A 545 -19.59 -44.16 54.21
N LYS A 546 -19.67 -43.01 54.90
CA LYS A 546 -19.65 -42.98 56.36
C LYS A 546 -21.07 -43.23 56.86
N ILE A 547 -21.37 -44.49 57.14
CA ILE A 547 -22.54 -44.85 57.94
C ILE A 547 -22.21 -44.41 59.37
N LYS A 548 -22.95 -43.44 59.90
CA LYS A 548 -22.90 -43.07 61.31
C LYS A 548 -24.08 -43.69 62.05
#